data_AF-A0A2E7MUU8-F1
#
_entry.id   AF-A0A2E7MUU8-F1
#
_cell.length_a   1.000
_cell.length_b   1.000
_cell.length_c   1.000
_cell.angle_alpha   90.00
_cell.angle_beta   90.00
_cell.angle_gamma   90.00
#
_symmetry.space_group_name_H-M   'P 1'
#
loop_
_entity.id
_entity.type
_entity.pdbx_description
1 polymer ?
#
loop_
_entity_poly.entity_id
_entity_poly.type
_entity_poly.pdbx_seq_one_letter_code
_entity_poly.pdbx_strand_id
1 'polypeptide(L)' 'DPLRDEGLVFYRKLVQAGVTAYSRTVNGTCHAGDCLFLDAMPDVYRATLRDIKGFADSL' A
#
# COMPACT_ATOMS: atom_id res chain seq x y z
N ASP A 1 0.34 -4.68 -11.15
CA ASP A 1 -0.54 -3.50 -11.25
C ASP A 1 0.00 -2.56 -12.34
N PRO A 2 -0.77 -2.21 -13.39
CA PRO A 2 -0.36 -1.21 -14.38
C PRO A 2 -0.10 0.19 -13.78
N LEU A 3 -0.67 0.51 -12.62
CA LEU A 3 -0.54 1.81 -11.95
C LEU A 3 0.62 1.86 -10.93
N ARG A 4 1.43 0.79 -10.84
CA ARG A 4 2.51 0.68 -9.83
C ARG A 4 3.49 1.86 -9.91
N ASP A 5 3.99 2.15 -11.11
CA ASP A 5 5.12 3.05 -11.27
C ASP A 5 4.74 4.52 -11.04
N GLU A 6 3.53 4.93 -11.42
CA GLU A 6 3.02 6.27 -11.15
C GLU A 6 2.77 6.52 -9.65
N GLY A 7 2.30 5.50 -8.91
CA GLY A 7 2.21 5.58 -7.44
C GLY A 7 3.58 5.77 -6.78
N LEU A 8 4.61 5.04 -7.26
CA LEU A 8 6.00 5.22 -6.79
C LEU A 8 6.58 6.59 -7.15
N VAL A 9 6.24 7.15 -8.32
CA VAL A 9 6.60 8.53 -8.68
C VAL A 9 5.98 9.52 -7.71
N PHE A 10 4.69 9.37 -7.36
CA PHE A 10 4.02 10.29 -6.44
C PHE A 10 4.60 10.21 -5.02
N TYR A 11 4.88 9.00 -4.53
CA TYR A 11 5.61 8.81 -3.27
C TYR A 11 6.96 9.57 -3.25
N ARG A 12 7.76 9.43 -4.32
CA ARG A 12 9.04 10.18 -4.42
C ARG A 12 8.83 11.70 -4.41
N LYS A 13 7.77 12.20 -5.06
CA LYS A 13 7.43 13.64 -5.02
C LYS A 13 7.10 14.11 -3.61
N LEU A 14 6.35 13.32 -2.82
CA LEU A 14 6.04 13.65 -1.43
C LEU A 14 7.31 13.77 -0.59
N VAL A 15 8.20 12.78 -0.69
CA VAL A 15 9.48 12.79 0.04
C VAL A 15 10.34 13.98 -0.38
N GLN A 16 10.42 14.30 -1.67
CA GLN A 16 11.15 15.46 -2.19
C GLN A 16 10.58 16.80 -1.68
N ALA A 17 9.28 16.86 -1.40
CA ALA A 17 8.61 18.02 -0.81
C ALA A 17 8.76 18.10 0.72
N GLY A 18 9.52 17.20 1.35
CA GLY A 18 9.73 17.18 2.80
C GLY A 18 8.58 16.55 3.60
N VAL A 19 7.61 15.91 2.93
CA VAL A 19 6.54 15.18 3.60
C VAL A 19 7.10 13.87 4.16
N THR A 20 6.82 13.59 5.44
CA THR A 20 7.08 12.26 6.00
C THR A 20 6.12 11.26 5.35
N ALA A 21 6.62 10.52 4.37
CA ALA A 21 5.83 9.59 3.59
C ALA A 21 6.39 8.17 3.73
N TYR A 22 5.49 7.19 3.68
CA TYR A 22 5.79 5.76 3.64
C TYR A 22 5.12 5.15 2.41
N SER A 23 5.78 4.18 1.78
CA SER A 23 5.25 3.44 0.64
C SER A 23 5.68 1.98 0.71
N ARG A 24 4.80 1.08 0.28
CA ARG A 24 5.05 -0.36 0.18
C ARG A 24 4.60 -0.89 -1.17
N THR A 25 5.27 -1.92 -1.66
CA THR A 25 4.75 -2.77 -2.74
C THR A 25 4.25 -4.07 -2.13
N VAL A 26 3.02 -4.46 -2.47
CA VAL A 26 2.49 -5.77 -2.11
C VAL A 26 2.82 -6.73 -3.26
N ASN A 27 3.74 -7.65 -3.03
CA ASN A 27 4.18 -8.59 -4.06
C ASN A 27 3.12 -9.65 -4.34
N GLY A 28 3.05 -10.11 -5.58
CA GLY A 28 2.12 -11.18 -5.98
C GLY A 28 0.68 -10.72 -6.22
N THR A 29 0.38 -9.41 -6.18
CA THR A 29 -0.97 -8.88 -6.42
C THR A 29 -1.09 -8.18 -7.77
N CYS A 30 -2.28 -8.31 -8.38
CA CYS A 30 -2.71 -7.42 -9.45
C CYS A 30 -3.19 -6.08 -8.85
N HIS A 31 -3.78 -5.21 -9.68
CA HIS A 31 -4.36 -3.98 -9.17
C HIS A 31 -5.43 -4.28 -8.11
N ALA A 32 -5.30 -3.67 -6.93
CA ALA A 32 -6.19 -3.83 -5.78
C ALA A 32 -6.35 -5.28 -5.24
N GLY A 33 -5.44 -6.19 -5.56
CA GLY A 33 -5.57 -7.60 -5.15
C GLY A 33 -5.65 -7.82 -3.63
N ASP A 34 -4.93 -7.01 -2.86
CA ASP A 34 -4.92 -7.00 -1.38
C ASP A 34 -6.16 -6.33 -0.75
N CYS A 35 -7.04 -5.76 -1.57
CA CYS A 35 -8.29 -5.13 -1.13
C CYS A 35 -9.55 -5.90 -1.56
N LEU A 36 -9.44 -6.74 -2.61
CA LEU A 36 -10.60 -7.40 -3.21
C LEU A 36 -10.68 -8.89 -2.88
N PHE A 37 -9.54 -9.57 -2.73
CA PHE A 37 -9.49 -11.03 -2.66
C PHE A 37 -9.32 -11.58 -1.25
N LEU A 38 -10.21 -11.19 -0.32
CA LEU A 38 -10.16 -11.66 1.07
C LEU A 38 -10.20 -13.20 1.17
N ASP A 39 -11.07 -13.86 0.39
CA ASP A 39 -11.24 -15.31 0.49
C ASP A 39 -10.07 -16.09 -0.12
N ALA A 40 -9.48 -15.56 -1.19
CA ALA A 40 -8.37 -16.23 -1.90
C ALA A 40 -6.99 -15.90 -1.30
N MET A 41 -6.83 -14.73 -0.67
CA MET A 41 -5.56 -14.22 -0.13
C MET A 41 -5.75 -13.55 1.25
N PRO A 42 -6.29 -14.27 2.25
CA PRO A 42 -6.73 -13.68 3.52
C PRO A 42 -5.60 -13.09 4.37
N ASP A 43 -4.41 -13.65 4.25
CA ASP A 43 -3.18 -13.20 4.90
C ASP A 43 -2.67 -11.89 4.30
N VAL A 44 -2.62 -11.79 2.97
CA VAL A 44 -2.23 -10.57 2.24
C VAL A 44 -3.24 -9.45 2.51
N TYR A 45 -4.54 -9.73 2.43
CA TYR A 45 -5.60 -8.77 2.75
C TYR A 45 -5.46 -8.23 4.17
N ARG A 46 -5.35 -9.13 5.16
CA ARG A 46 -5.25 -8.71 6.58
C ARG A 46 -3.94 -8.01 6.89
N ALA A 47 -2.86 -8.27 6.15
CA ALA A 47 -1.62 -7.52 6.28
C ALA A 47 -1.84 -6.05 5.89
N THR A 48 -2.50 -5.80 4.76
CA THR A 48 -2.87 -4.43 4.34
C THR A 48 -3.77 -3.73 5.35
N LEU A 49 -4.79 -4.43 5.87
CA LEU A 49 -5.68 -3.90 6.90
C LEU A 49 -4.95 -3.53 8.20
N ARG A 50 -4.05 -4.41 8.68
CA ARG A 50 -3.27 -4.16 9.91
C ARG A 50 -2.36 -2.95 9.78
N ASP A 51 -1.71 -2.77 8.65
CA ASP A 51 -0.81 -1.64 8.41
C ASP A 51 -1.56 -0.30 8.35
N ILE A 52 -2.76 -0.27 7.73
CA ILE A 52 -3.62 0.92 7.74
C ILE A 52 -4.05 1.24 9.18
N LYS A 53 -4.47 0.23 9.96
CA LYS A 53 -4.82 0.42 11.38
C LYS A 53 -3.63 0.94 12.19
N GLY A 54 -2.45 0.36 11.97
CA GLY A 54 -1.21 0.78 12.64
C GLY A 54 -0.82 2.22 12.29
N PHE A 55 -0.98 2.64 11.03
CA PHE A 55 -0.79 4.02 10.63
C PHE A 55 -1.78 4.96 11.32
N ALA A 56 -3.07 4.62 11.33
CA ALA A 56 -4.10 5.42 11.99
C ALA A 56 -3.86 5.56 13.50
N ASP A 57 -3.34 4.52 14.16
CA ASP A 57 -2.99 4.55 15.58
C ASP A 57 -1.70 5.31 15.89
N SER A 58 -0.89 5.63 14.88
CA SER A 58 0.38 6.36 15.03
C SER A 58 0.23 7.88 14.97
N LEU A 59 -0.99 8.36 14.75
CA LEU A 59 -1.38 9.78 14.73
C LEU A 59 -1.85 10.25 16.11
#